data_AF-A0AA43JIA9-F1
#
_entry.id   AF-A0AA43JIA9-F1
#
_cell.length_a   1.000
_cell.length_b   1.000
_cell.length_c   1.000
_cell.angle_alpha   90.00
_cell.angle_beta   90.00
_cell.angle_gamma   90.00
#
_symmetry.space_group_name_H-M   'P 1'
#
loop_
_entity.id
_entity.type
_entity.pdbx_description
1 polymer ?
#
loop_
_entity_poly.entity_id
_entity_poly.type
_entity_poly.pdbx_seq_one_letter_code
_entity_poly.pdbx_strand_id
1 'polypeptide(L)'
;MRHTNPARPSRNLPRRGSRAHGFTLIEIMVVVVILAILAALIVPRIMSRPDEARVIAAQQDIRTIVQSLKLYRLDNMRYPTTEQGLAALVKPPDAPPLAPSWKAGGYLERLPRDPWGNSYQYLNPGIRGEIDVFSFGADGAAGGEGFDADIGSWSL
;
A
#
# COMPACT_ATOMS: atom_id res chain seq x y z
N MET A 1 98.72 24.28 30.32
CA MET A 1 97.35 24.82 30.39
C MET A 1 96.50 24.17 29.31
N ARG A 2 95.54 23.31 29.68
CA ARG A 2 94.31 23.00 28.91
C ARG A 2 93.35 22.29 29.87
N HIS A 3 92.30 23.01 30.24
CA HIS A 3 91.16 22.52 30.99
C HIS A 3 90.34 21.56 30.11
N THR A 4 89.97 20.40 30.63
CA THR A 4 88.87 19.59 30.09
C THR A 4 87.81 19.43 31.17
N ASN A 5 86.63 19.98 30.86
CA ASN A 5 85.43 20.05 31.67
C ASN A 5 84.75 18.67 31.78
N PRO A 6 84.38 18.16 32.97
CA PRO A 6 83.57 16.94 33.06
C PRO A 6 82.09 17.24 32.76
N ALA A 7 81.51 16.44 31.86
CA ALA A 7 80.11 16.50 31.48
C ALA A 7 79.18 16.14 32.66
N ARG A 8 78.10 16.91 32.86
CA ARG A 8 77.06 16.65 33.87
C ARG A 8 76.08 15.57 33.37
N PRO A 9 75.61 14.65 34.24
CA PRO A 9 74.63 13.65 33.84
C PRO A 9 73.22 14.25 33.71
N SER A 10 72.56 13.98 32.58
CA SER A 10 71.16 14.30 32.31
C SER A 10 70.23 13.45 33.18
N ARG A 11 69.47 14.10 34.06
CA ARG A 11 68.54 13.45 35.00
C ARG A 11 67.19 13.21 34.32
N ASN A 12 66.96 12.00 33.82
CA ASN A 12 65.66 11.59 33.28
C ASN A 12 64.64 11.41 34.42
N LEU A 13 63.60 12.23 34.45
CA LEU A 13 62.45 12.05 35.33
C LEU A 13 61.48 11.02 34.73
N PRO A 14 61.00 10.03 35.50
CA PRO A 14 60.04 9.06 34.99
C PRO A 14 58.68 9.73 34.73
N ARG A 15 58.17 9.60 33.49
CA ARG A 15 56.79 9.96 33.15
C ARG A 15 55.84 9.00 33.86
N ARG A 16 54.99 9.51 34.76
CA ARG A 16 53.90 8.76 35.37
C ARG A 16 52.93 8.35 34.27
N GLY A 17 52.90 7.07 33.91
CA GLY A 17 51.95 6.53 32.95
C GLY A 17 50.52 6.71 33.45
N SER A 18 49.68 7.34 32.62
CA SER A 18 48.23 7.34 32.80
C SER A 18 47.75 5.90 32.78
N ARG A 19 47.20 5.41 33.90
CA ARG A 19 46.59 4.07 33.94
C ARG A 19 45.43 4.05 32.94
N ALA A 20 45.60 3.29 31.86
CA ALA A 20 44.50 2.93 30.99
C ALA A 20 43.51 2.10 31.83
N HIS A 21 42.32 2.63 32.04
CA HIS A 21 41.25 1.89 32.68
C HIS A 21 40.70 0.93 31.62
N GLY A 22 40.95 -0.36 31.80
CA GLY A 22 40.40 -1.40 30.94
C GLY A 22 38.91 -1.59 31.20
N PHE A 23 38.17 -1.96 30.16
CA PHE A 23 36.77 -2.36 30.25
C PHE A 23 36.59 -3.51 31.25
N THR A 24 35.51 -3.47 32.03
CA THR A 24 35.16 -4.56 32.95
C THR A 24 34.25 -5.58 32.27
N LEU A 25 34.32 -6.84 32.70
CA LEU A 25 33.40 -7.90 32.25
C LEU A 25 31.93 -7.52 32.50
N ILE A 26 31.66 -6.86 33.63
CA ILE A 26 30.31 -6.43 34.03
C ILE A 26 29.73 -5.44 33.02
N GLU A 27 30.55 -4.54 32.49
CA GLU A 27 30.14 -3.52 31.52
C GLU A 27 29.68 -4.15 30.20
N ILE A 28 30.41 -5.18 29.73
CA ILE A 28 30.00 -5.94 28.55
C ILE A 28 28.75 -6.78 28.81
N MET A 29 28.62 -7.38 30.01
CA MET A 29 27.44 -8.16 30.39
C MET A 29 26.16 -7.32 30.36
N VAL A 30 26.20 -6.12 30.93
CA VAL A 30 25.04 -5.22 30.94
C VAL A 30 24.65 -4.82 29.52
N VAL A 31 25.62 -4.52 28.66
CA VAL A 31 25.37 -4.15 27.26
C VAL A 31 24.70 -5.29 26.50
N VAL A 32 25.21 -6.52 26.59
CA VAL A 32 24.59 -7.65 25.86
C VAL A 32 23.20 -8.00 26.37
N VAL A 33 22.92 -7.82 27.66
CA VAL A 33 21.58 -8.01 28.23
C VAL A 33 20.61 -6.95 27.68
N ILE A 34 21.01 -5.67 27.65
CA ILE A 34 20.17 -4.60 27.08
C ILE A 34 19.94 -4.84 25.58
N LEU A 35 20.96 -5.23 24.83
CA LEU A 35 20.83 -5.57 23.41
C LEU A 35 19.89 -6.76 23.18
N ALA A 36 19.95 -7.79 24.03
CA ALA A 36 19.04 -8.94 23.95
C ALA A 36 17.57 -8.55 24.21
N ILE A 37 17.33 -7.68 25.21
CA ILE A 37 15.99 -7.16 25.50
C ILE A 37 15.48 -6.28 24.36
N LEU A 38 16.30 -5.35 23.85
CA LEU A 38 15.93 -4.47 22.75
C LEU A 38 15.65 -5.26 21.47
N ALA A 39 16.46 -6.29 21.17
CA ALA A 39 16.25 -7.17 20.03
C ALA A 39 14.92 -7.93 20.11
N ALA A 40 14.47 -8.30 21.32
CA ALA A 40 13.18 -8.97 21.51
C ALA A 40 11.96 -8.05 21.33
N LEU A 41 12.14 -6.73 21.51
CA LEU A 41 11.05 -5.75 21.44
C LEU A 41 10.83 -5.15 20.05
N ILE A 42 11.78 -5.32 19.13
CA ILE A 42 11.66 -4.83 17.76
C ILE A 42 10.88 -5.82 16.87
N VAL A 43 9.56 -5.88 17.04
CA VAL A 43 8.66 -6.43 16.01
C VAL A 43 7.93 -5.26 15.35
N PRO A 44 8.40 -4.76 14.19
CA PRO A 44 7.63 -3.77 13.45
C PRO A 44 6.36 -4.43 12.90
N ARG A 45 5.22 -4.19 13.55
CA ARG A 45 3.88 -4.53 13.03
C ARG A 45 3.46 -3.51 11.97
N ILE A 46 3.98 -3.64 10.75
CA ILE A 46 3.67 -2.70 9.64
C ILE A 46 2.82 -3.39 8.54
N MET A 47 2.53 -4.68 8.67
CA MET A 47 2.06 -5.48 7.52
C MET A 47 0.62 -5.20 7.03
N SER A 48 -0.28 -4.55 7.79
CA SER A 48 -1.71 -4.51 7.44
C SER A 48 -2.24 -3.22 6.79
N ARG A 49 -1.48 -2.12 6.85
CA ARG A 49 -1.94 -0.81 6.34
C ARG A 49 -2.11 -0.74 4.81
N PRO A 50 -1.25 -1.40 4.01
CA PRO A 50 -1.42 -1.35 2.55
C PRO A 50 -2.72 -2.00 2.07
N ASP A 51 -3.13 -3.11 2.70
CA ASP A 51 -4.31 -3.86 2.23
C ASP A 51 -5.62 -3.18 2.62
N GLU A 52 -5.72 -2.57 3.80
CA GLU A 52 -6.85 -1.72 4.15
C GLU A 52 -7.01 -0.54 3.18
N ALA A 53 -5.90 0.10 2.80
CA ALA A 53 -5.90 1.20 1.84
C ALA A 53 -6.36 0.74 0.44
N ARG A 54 -6.01 -0.50 0.04
CA ARG A 54 -6.51 -1.11 -1.20
C ARG A 54 -8.02 -1.29 -1.14
N VAL A 55 -8.56 -1.88 -0.07
CA VAL A 55 -10.02 -2.04 0.08
C VAL A 55 -10.75 -0.70 -0.05
N ILE A 56 -10.26 0.34 0.62
CA ILE A 56 -10.83 1.70 0.55
C ILE A 56 -10.76 2.27 -0.87
N ALA A 57 -9.63 2.10 -1.56
CA ALA A 57 -9.48 2.53 -2.95
C ALA A 57 -10.48 1.81 -3.86
N ALA A 58 -10.64 0.49 -3.69
CA ALA A 58 -11.60 -0.30 -4.46
C ALA A 58 -13.04 0.17 -4.24
N GLN A 59 -13.42 0.44 -2.99
CA GLN A 59 -14.74 0.97 -2.66
C GLN A 59 -14.99 2.33 -3.32
N GLN A 60 -13.99 3.22 -3.32
CA GLN A 60 -14.10 4.53 -3.96
C GLN A 60 -14.27 4.42 -5.47
N ASP A 61 -13.48 3.57 -6.13
CA ASP A 61 -13.60 3.31 -7.57
C ASP A 61 -15.00 2.77 -7.92
N ILE A 62 -15.52 1.82 -7.13
CA ILE A 62 -16.88 1.29 -7.34
C ILE A 62 -17.93 2.40 -7.19
N ARG A 63 -17.81 3.29 -6.20
CA ARG A 63 -18.72 4.45 -6.06
C ARG A 63 -18.71 5.33 -7.29
N THR A 64 -17.52 5.64 -7.81
CA THR A 64 -17.37 6.44 -9.03
C THR A 64 -17.97 5.74 -10.25
N ILE A 65 -17.72 4.44 -10.43
CA ILE A 65 -18.29 3.65 -11.53
C ILE A 65 -19.82 3.63 -11.46
N VAL A 66 -20.40 3.39 -10.27
CA VAL A 66 -21.85 3.38 -10.06
C VAL A 66 -22.45 4.76 -10.36
N GLN A 67 -21.79 5.85 -9.96
CA GLN A 67 -22.23 7.20 -10.31
C GLN A 67 -22.23 7.43 -11.82
N SER A 68 -21.18 7.01 -12.53
CA SER A 68 -21.12 7.08 -14.00
C SER A 68 -22.19 6.22 -14.67
N LEU A 69 -22.51 5.04 -14.14
CA LEU A 69 -23.62 4.20 -14.61
C LEU A 69 -24.97 4.89 -14.43
N LYS A 70 -25.19 5.59 -13.31
CA LYS A 70 -26.41 6.37 -13.07
C LYS A 70 -26.54 7.53 -14.07
N LEU A 71 -25.45 8.21 -14.39
CA LEU A 71 -25.43 9.24 -15.44
C LEU A 71 -25.72 8.64 -16.82
N TYR A 72 -25.12 7.50 -17.16
CA TYR A 72 -25.42 6.77 -18.40
C TYR A 72 -26.91 6.46 -18.50
N ARG A 73 -27.52 5.97 -17.40
CA ARG A 73 -28.95 5.70 -17.36
C ARG A 73 -29.80 6.94 -17.48
N LEU A 74 -29.38 8.07 -16.89
CA LEU A 74 -30.10 9.33 -17.01
C LEU A 74 -30.25 9.73 -18.48
N ASP A 75 -29.19 9.60 -19.26
CA ASP A 75 -29.19 10.01 -20.67
C ASP A 75 -29.87 8.97 -21.58
N ASN A 76 -29.63 7.68 -21.33
CA ASN A 76 -30.04 6.59 -22.23
C ASN A 76 -31.29 5.84 -21.75
N MET A 77 -31.85 6.24 -20.61
CA MET A 77 -33.02 5.65 -19.94
C MET A 77 -32.84 4.18 -19.51
N ARG A 78 -31.61 3.65 -19.58
CA ARG A 78 -31.24 2.28 -19.20
C ARG A 78 -29.77 2.21 -18.81
N TYR A 79 -29.40 1.24 -18.00
CA TYR A 79 -28.00 0.88 -17.83
C TYR A 79 -27.48 0.07 -19.04
N PRO A 80 -26.15 0.02 -19.26
CA PRO A 80 -25.55 -0.90 -20.24
C PRO A 80 -25.91 -2.36 -19.94
N THR A 81 -25.96 -3.22 -20.96
CA THR A 81 -26.12 -4.66 -20.72
C THR A 81 -24.83 -5.27 -20.14
N THR A 82 -24.92 -6.50 -19.61
CA THR A 82 -23.74 -7.21 -19.11
C THR A 82 -22.70 -7.44 -20.22
N GLU A 83 -23.16 -7.72 -21.45
CA GLU A 83 -22.31 -7.92 -22.63
C GLU A 83 -21.64 -6.63 -23.10
N GLN A 84 -22.33 -5.49 -23.00
CA GLN A 84 -21.74 -4.18 -23.26
C GLN A 84 -20.73 -3.82 -22.17
N GLY A 85 -21.02 -4.20 -20.93
CA GLY A 85 -20.16 -4.07 -19.77
C GLY A 85 -19.86 -2.62 -19.40
N LEU A 86 -18.85 -2.45 -18.53
CA LEU A 86 -18.35 -1.12 -18.14
C LEU A 86 -17.70 -0.36 -19.30
N ALA A 87 -17.32 -1.05 -20.38
CA ALA A 87 -16.76 -0.40 -21.57
C ALA A 87 -17.71 0.64 -22.17
N ALA A 88 -19.03 0.46 -22.00
CA ALA A 88 -20.06 1.41 -22.41
C ALA A 88 -19.95 2.79 -21.72
N LEU A 89 -19.22 2.89 -20.60
CA LEU A 89 -18.96 4.15 -19.91
C LEU A 89 -17.87 4.99 -20.57
N VAL A 90 -16.97 4.36 -21.34
CA VAL A 90 -15.82 5.04 -21.98
C VAL A 90 -16.04 5.20 -23.48
N LYS A 91 -16.67 4.21 -24.11
CA LYS A 91 -17.01 4.22 -25.53
C LYS A 91 -18.49 3.92 -25.76
N PRO A 92 -19.12 4.49 -26.80
CA PRO A 92 -20.49 4.14 -27.14
C PRO A 92 -20.60 2.64 -27.49
N PRO A 93 -21.69 1.95 -27.12
CA PRO A 93 -21.91 0.57 -27.53
C PRO A 93 -22.11 0.44 -29.03
N ASP A 94 -21.37 -0.48 -29.66
CA ASP A 94 -21.46 -0.78 -31.09
C ASP A 94 -22.58 -1.81 -31.41
N ALA A 95 -23.11 -2.48 -30.38
CA ALA A 95 -24.13 -3.51 -30.48
C ALA A 95 -25.44 -3.08 -29.79
N PRO A 96 -26.61 -3.53 -30.29
CA PRO A 96 -27.89 -3.27 -29.65
C PRO A 96 -27.95 -3.74 -28.19
N PRO A 97 -28.67 -3.03 -27.29
CA PRO A 97 -29.35 -1.77 -27.55
C PRO A 97 -28.37 -0.60 -27.68
N LEU A 98 -28.50 0.17 -28.76
CA LEU A 98 -27.68 1.36 -28.98
C LEU A 98 -28.01 2.46 -27.96
N ALA A 99 -27.05 3.35 -27.76
CA ALA A 99 -27.11 4.49 -26.84
C ALA A 99 -27.15 5.82 -27.63
N PRO A 100 -28.31 6.21 -28.19
CA PRO A 100 -28.39 7.38 -29.07
C PRO A 100 -28.11 8.70 -28.34
N SER A 101 -28.34 8.74 -27.03
CA SER A 101 -28.07 9.89 -26.16
C SER A 101 -26.72 9.79 -25.43
N TRP A 102 -25.82 8.93 -25.90
CA TRP A 102 -24.52 8.75 -25.28
C TRP A 102 -23.72 10.05 -25.30
N LYS A 103 -23.27 10.51 -24.13
CA LYS A 103 -22.59 11.80 -23.99
C LYS A 103 -21.25 11.81 -24.71
N ALA A 104 -21.05 12.74 -25.64
CA ALA A 104 -19.75 12.95 -26.29
C ALA A 104 -18.64 13.18 -25.24
N GLY A 105 -17.60 12.33 -25.26
CA GLY A 105 -16.52 12.31 -24.27
C GLY A 105 -16.68 11.24 -23.18
N GLY A 106 -17.82 10.57 -23.11
CA GLY A 106 -18.07 9.46 -22.18
C GLY A 106 -18.47 9.87 -20.76
N TYR A 107 -18.68 8.84 -19.95
CA TYR A 107 -19.04 8.92 -18.53
C TYR A 107 -17.85 8.67 -17.60
N LEU A 108 -16.78 8.11 -18.16
CA LEU A 108 -15.46 7.92 -17.55
C LEU A 108 -14.39 8.20 -18.60
N GLU A 109 -13.30 8.85 -18.21
CA GLU A 109 -12.14 9.06 -19.11
C GLU A 109 -11.46 7.73 -19.47
N ARG A 110 -11.36 6.83 -18.49
CA ARG A 110 -10.86 5.47 -18.64
C ARG A 110 -11.44 4.58 -17.56
N LEU A 111 -11.48 3.27 -17.81
CA LEU A 111 -11.82 2.31 -16.79
C LEU A 111 -10.67 2.19 -15.78
N PRO A 112 -10.93 2.35 -14.47
CA PRO A 112 -9.95 1.99 -13.46
C PRO A 112 -9.78 0.46 -13.43
N ARG A 113 -8.60 0.03 -13.00
CA ARG A 113 -8.36 -1.33 -12.53
C ARG A 113 -8.47 -1.30 -11.02
N ASP A 114 -8.90 -2.40 -10.45
CA ASP A 114 -8.91 -2.51 -9.01
C ASP A 114 -7.47 -2.46 -8.44
N PRO A 115 -7.32 -2.28 -7.11
CA PRO A 115 -6.00 -2.13 -6.47
C PRO A 115 -5.07 -3.35 -6.60
N TRP A 116 -5.60 -4.49 -7.03
CA TRP A 116 -4.85 -5.73 -7.29
C TRP A 116 -4.55 -5.93 -8.77
N GLY A 117 -4.99 -5.01 -9.64
CA GLY A 117 -4.70 -4.97 -11.06
C GLY A 117 -5.74 -5.66 -11.94
N ASN A 118 -6.83 -6.16 -11.36
CA ASN A 118 -7.91 -6.82 -12.07
C ASN A 118 -8.93 -5.81 -12.60
N SER A 119 -9.76 -6.24 -13.54
CA SER A 119 -10.89 -5.46 -14.02
C SER A 119 -12.07 -5.59 -13.08
N TYR A 120 -12.79 -4.49 -12.85
CA TYR A 120 -14.08 -4.52 -12.16
C TYR A 120 -15.10 -5.34 -12.95
N GLN A 121 -15.90 -6.09 -12.21
CA GLN A 121 -17.01 -6.87 -12.71
C GLN A 121 -18.29 -6.06 -12.69
N TYR A 122 -19.18 -6.36 -13.63
CA TYR A 122 -20.46 -5.69 -13.78
C TYR A 122 -21.55 -6.68 -14.17
N LEU A 123 -22.71 -6.58 -13.52
CA LEU A 123 -23.89 -7.37 -13.84
C LEU A 123 -25.13 -6.47 -13.95
N ASN A 124 -25.92 -6.74 -14.99
CA ASN A 124 -27.23 -6.16 -15.22
C ASN A 124 -28.16 -7.19 -15.91
N PRO A 125 -29.25 -7.63 -15.26
CA PRO A 125 -29.68 -7.23 -13.91
C PRO A 125 -28.69 -7.72 -12.84
N GLY A 126 -28.54 -6.91 -11.77
CA GLY A 126 -27.77 -7.31 -10.61
C GLY A 126 -28.42 -8.48 -9.84
N ILE A 127 -27.61 -9.24 -9.10
CA ILE A 127 -28.05 -10.27 -8.16
C ILE A 127 -28.40 -9.63 -6.81
N ARG A 128 -27.61 -8.64 -6.37
CA ARG A 128 -27.73 -8.00 -5.05
C ARG A 128 -28.39 -6.62 -5.10
N GLY A 129 -28.56 -6.06 -6.30
CA GLY A 129 -29.26 -4.80 -6.55
C GLY A 129 -29.79 -4.70 -7.97
N GLU A 130 -30.19 -3.49 -8.39
CA GLU A 130 -30.61 -3.25 -9.79
C GLU A 130 -29.45 -3.50 -10.77
N ILE A 131 -28.24 -3.08 -10.36
CA ILE A 131 -26.97 -3.41 -11.00
C ILE A 131 -25.96 -3.79 -9.91
N ASP A 132 -25.02 -4.65 -10.26
CA ASP A 132 -23.90 -4.97 -9.39
C ASP A 132 -22.58 -4.52 -10.04
N VAL A 133 -21.74 -3.84 -9.28
CA VAL A 133 -20.36 -3.50 -9.65
C VAL A 133 -19.46 -3.97 -8.52
N PHE A 134 -18.44 -4.79 -8.82
CA PHE A 134 -17.62 -5.39 -7.77
C PHE A 134 -16.21 -5.76 -8.23
N SER A 135 -15.32 -5.94 -7.27
CA SER A 135 -14.00 -6.56 -7.41
C SER A 135 -13.97 -7.83 -6.57
N PHE A 136 -13.23 -8.83 -7.04
CA PHE A 136 -13.01 -10.10 -6.36
C PHE A 136 -12.02 -10.01 -5.19
N GLY A 137 -11.51 -8.81 -4.86
CA GLY A 137 -10.53 -8.66 -3.78
C GLY A 137 -9.14 -9.17 -4.16
N ALA A 138 -8.33 -9.50 -3.15
CA ALA A 138 -6.91 -9.77 -3.30
C ALA A 138 -6.59 -11.10 -4.00
N ASP A 139 -7.44 -12.11 -3.88
CA ASP A 139 -7.27 -13.42 -4.51
C ASP A 139 -7.76 -13.46 -5.97
N GLY A 140 -8.56 -12.48 -6.37
CA GLY A 140 -9.14 -12.41 -7.71
C GLY A 140 -10.21 -13.48 -7.97
N ALA A 141 -10.75 -14.12 -6.94
CA ALA A 141 -11.75 -15.17 -7.03
C ALA A 141 -13.07 -14.75 -6.36
N ALA A 142 -14.18 -15.37 -6.77
CA ALA A 142 -15.47 -15.10 -6.15
C ALA A 142 -15.51 -15.64 -4.71
N GLY A 143 -15.97 -14.81 -3.77
CA GLY A 143 -16.12 -15.16 -2.37
C GLY A 143 -15.01 -14.60 -1.50
N GLY A 144 -14.30 -15.45 -0.76
CA GLY A 144 -13.20 -15.08 0.13
C GLY A 144 -13.61 -14.47 1.48
N GLU A 145 -12.60 -14.27 2.34
CA GLU A 145 -12.72 -13.61 3.64
C GLU A 145 -11.63 -12.56 3.82
N GLY A 146 -11.87 -11.57 4.68
CA GLY A 146 -10.88 -10.51 4.95
C GLY A 146 -10.56 -9.69 3.70
N PHE A 147 -9.29 -9.67 3.28
CA PHE A 147 -8.85 -8.94 2.08
C PHE A 147 -9.12 -9.68 0.77
N ASP A 148 -9.43 -10.98 0.85
CA ASP A 148 -9.84 -11.81 -0.27
C ASP A 148 -11.35 -11.72 -0.51
N ALA A 149 -12.09 -11.03 0.37
CA ALA A 149 -13.53 -10.91 0.25
C ALA A 149 -13.94 -10.04 -0.94
N ASP A 150 -14.99 -10.44 -1.65
CA ASP A 150 -15.63 -9.64 -2.69
C ASP A 150 -16.03 -8.25 -2.17
N ILE A 151 -15.62 -7.20 -2.89
CA ILE A 151 -15.96 -5.81 -2.59
C ILE A 151 -16.92 -5.33 -3.66
N GLY A 152 -18.17 -5.05 -3.29
CA GLY A 152 -19.21 -4.73 -4.27
C GLY A 152 -20.10 -3.55 -3.91
N SER A 153 -20.87 -3.08 -4.89
CA SER A 153 -21.80 -1.96 -4.78
C SER A 153 -22.87 -2.13 -3.70
N TRP A 154 -23.16 -3.37 -3.29
CA TRP A 154 -24.11 -3.71 -2.23
C TRP A 154 -23.61 -3.41 -0.81
N SER A 155 -22.31 -3.20 -0.62
CA SER A 155 -21.70 -2.93 0.69
C SER A 155 -21.27 -1.47 0.88
N LEU A 156 -21.71 -0.56 0.00
CA LEU A 156 -21.23 0.83 -0.09
C LEU A 156 -22.20 1.88 0.44
#